data_AF-A0A7V9QHR7-F1
#
_entry.id   AF-A0A7V9QHR7-F1
#
_cell.length_a   1.000
_cell.length_b   1.000
_cell.length_c   1.000
_cell.angle_alpha   90.00
_cell.angle_beta   90.00
_cell.angle_gamma   90.00
#
_symmetry.space_group_name_H-M   'P 1'
#
loop_
_entity.id
_entity.type
_entity.pdbx_description
1 polymer ?
#
loop_
_entity_poly.entity_id
_entity_poly.type
_entity_poly.pdbx_seq_one_letter_code
_entity_poly.pdbx_strand_id
1 'polypeptide(L)' 'MSSSLALHRRTIRDNTGVLWQIAEHDARDVPGAMSATCLVFDSQSICRRFWYYPADWLALGDATLLDLMSQPRAGAA' A
#
# COMPACT_ATOMS: atom_id res chain seq x y z
N MET A 1 -10.27 19.99 1.76
CA MET A 1 -9.10 19.18 1.37
C MET A 1 -8.75 18.30 2.56
N SER A 2 -9.41 17.13 2.69
CA SER A 2 -8.99 16.16 3.71
C SER A 2 -7.68 15.56 3.27
N SER A 3 -6.58 16.04 3.86
CA SER A 3 -5.30 15.38 3.80
C SER A 3 -5.46 14.03 4.50
N SER A 4 -5.62 12.95 3.74
CA SER A 4 -5.55 11.59 4.26
C SER A 4 -4.15 11.39 4.83
N LEU A 5 -3.99 11.63 6.13
CA LEU A 5 -2.74 11.40 6.83
C LEU A 5 -2.40 9.90 6.71
N ALA A 6 -1.18 9.61 6.24
CA ALA A 6 -0.69 8.25 6.29
C ALA A 6 -0.56 7.84 7.76
N LEU A 7 -1.24 6.76 8.15
CA LEU A 7 -1.16 6.18 9.49
C LEU A 7 0.24 5.64 9.75
N HIS A 8 0.79 4.94 8.76
CA HIS A 8 2.15 4.39 8.78
C HIS A 8 2.78 4.52 7.40
N ARG A 9 4.11 4.64 7.34
CA ARG A 9 4.85 4.71 6.08
C ARG A 9 6.18 3.95 6.13
N ARG A 10 6.58 3.40 4.98
CA ARG A 10 7.94 2.92 4.71
C ARG A 10 8.40 3.40 3.34
N THR A 11 9.71 3.47 3.17
CA THR A 11 10.34 3.72 1.88
C THR A 11 11.32 2.61 1.60
N ILE A 12 11.16 1.94 0.46
CA ILE A 12 12.00 0.81 0.05
C ILE A 12 12.44 0.99 -1.40
N ARG A 13 13.52 0.33 -1.78
CA ARG A 13 14.02 0.32 -3.15
C ARG A 13 13.94 -1.09 -3.70
N ASP A 14 13.37 -1.26 -4.89
CA ASP A 14 13.34 -2.56 -5.54
C ASP A 14 14.68 -2.92 -6.21
N ASN A 15 14.76 -4.12 -6.75
CA ASN A 15 15.97 -4.63 -7.41
C ASN A 15 16.31 -3.90 -8.73
N THR A 16 15.39 -3.11 -9.28
CA THR A 16 15.61 -2.27 -10.47
C THR A 16 16.07 -0.85 -10.10
N GLY A 17 16.07 -0.52 -8.79
CA GLY A 17 16.48 0.78 -8.27
C GLY A 17 15.32 1.77 -8.06
N VAL A 18 14.07 1.39 -8.37
CA VAL A 18 12.91 2.26 -8.19
C VAL A 18 12.62 2.42 -6.71
N LEU A 19 12.40 3.68 -6.31
CA LEU A 19 12.03 4.04 -4.96
C LEU A 19 10.50 3.98 -4.80
N TRP A 20 10.06 3.22 -3.82
CA TRP A 20 8.66 3.05 -3.47
C TRP A 20 8.38 3.68 -2.12
N GLN A 21 7.40 4.57 -2.08
CA GLN A 21 6.77 5.05 -0.86
C GLN A 21 5.54 4.19 -0.60
N ILE A 22 5.53 3.52 0.54
CA ILE A 22 4.48 2.60 0.92
C ILE A 22 3.80 3.18 2.14
N ALA A 23 2.52 3.47 2.04
CA ALA A 23 1.79 4.17 3.08
C ALA A 23 0.42 3.54 3.32
N GLU A 24 0.10 3.32 4.58
CA GLU A 24 -1.26 3.00 5.01
C GLU A 24 -2.03 4.31 5.17
N HIS A 25 -3.18 4.43 4.51
CA HIS A 25 -4.05 5.60 4.58
C HIS A 25 -5.41 5.25 5.16
N ASP A 26 -5.96 6.17 5.96
CA ASP A 26 -7.37 6.15 6.34
C ASP A 26 -8.24 6.43 5.11
N ALA A 27 -9.24 5.58 4.92
CA ALA A 27 -10.15 5.58 3.80
C ALA A 27 -11.63 5.55 4.21
N ARG A 28 -11.94 5.72 5.51
CA ARG A 28 -13.33 5.70 6.01
C ARG A 28 -14.24 6.73 5.34
N ASP A 29 -13.68 7.88 5.00
CA ASP A 29 -14.39 8.98 4.33
C ASP A 29 -14.19 8.99 2.81
N VAL A 30 -13.58 7.94 2.24
CA VAL A 30 -13.34 7.84 0.79
C VAL A 30 -14.54 7.15 0.13
N PRO A 31 -15.26 7.83 -0.79
CA PRO A 31 -16.38 7.20 -1.50
C PRO A 31 -15.94 5.96 -2.28
N GLY A 32 -16.67 4.85 -2.11
CA GLY A 32 -16.35 3.57 -2.74
C GLY A 32 -15.17 2.82 -2.09
N ALA A 33 -14.78 3.19 -0.88
CA ALA A 33 -13.81 2.43 -0.10
C ALA A 33 -14.31 1.02 0.21
N MET A 34 -13.42 0.03 0.05
CA MET A 34 -13.72 -1.37 0.36
C MET A 34 -13.35 -1.74 1.81
N SER A 35 -12.62 -0.87 2.51
CA SER A 35 -12.16 -1.06 3.88
C SER A 35 -11.89 0.30 4.54
N ALA A 36 -11.75 0.32 5.86
CA ALA A 36 -11.44 1.53 6.64
C ALA A 36 -10.04 2.08 6.35
N THR A 37 -9.11 1.22 5.95
CA THR A 37 -7.74 1.61 5.56
C THR A 37 -7.36 0.96 4.24
N CYS A 38 -6.37 1.55 3.57
CA CYS A 38 -5.77 0.98 2.37
C CYS A 38 -4.25 1.16 2.39
N LEU A 39 -3.55 0.23 1.77
CA LEU A 39 -2.10 0.32 1.57
C LEU A 39 -1.83 0.84 0.15
N VAL A 40 -1.08 1.92 0.04
CA VAL A 40 -0.72 2.56 -1.22
C VAL A 40 0.77 2.37 -1.45
N PHE A 41 1.12 1.86 -2.62
CA PHE A 41 2.48 1.81 -3.15
C PHE A 41 2.59 2.89 -4.21
N ASP A 42 3.44 3.88 -3.95
CA ASP A 42 3.64 5.02 -4.82
C ASP A 42 5.10 5.12 -5.24
N SER A 43 5.31 5.41 -6.51
CA SER A 43 6.61 5.68 -7.11
C SER A 43 6.44 6.85 -8.08
N GLN A 44 7.53 7.31 -8.68
CA GLN A 44 7.48 8.43 -9.62
C GLN A 44 6.58 8.18 -10.84
N SER A 45 6.27 6.93 -11.17
CA SER A 45 5.54 6.57 -12.40
C SER A 45 4.34 5.65 -12.17
N ILE A 46 4.24 5.02 -10.99
CA ILE A 46 3.23 4.00 -10.69
C ILE A 46 2.69 4.25 -9.30
N CYS A 47 1.36 4.34 -9.20
CA CYS A 47 0.62 4.31 -7.95
C CYS A 47 -0.33 3.09 -7.95
N ARG A 48 -0.26 2.26 -6.91
CA ARG A 48 -1.13 1.09 -6.71
C ARG A 48 -1.75 1.14 -5.32
N ARG A 49 -3.04 0.82 -5.24
CA ARG A 49 -3.80 0.80 -3.98
C ARG A 49 -4.36 -0.59 -3.70
N PHE A 50 -4.16 -1.05 -2.48
CA PHE A 50 -4.59 -2.36 -1.97
C PHE A 50 -5.52 -2.15 -0.77
N TRP A 51 -6.69 -2.78 -0.81
CA TRP A 51 -7.68 -2.73 0.27
C TRP A 51 -7.55 -3.90 1.25
N TYR A 52 -6.92 -4.98 0.78
CA TYR A 52 -6.61 -6.18 1.56
C TYR A 52 -5.10 -6.35 1.53
N TYR A 53 -4.50 -6.33 2.71
CA TYR A 53 -3.07 -6.43 2.92
C TYR A 53 -2.82 -6.96 4.34
N PRO A 54 -1.66 -7.56 4.62
CA PRO A 54 -1.35 -8.07 5.95
C PRO A 54 -1.36 -6.95 7.00
N ALA A 55 -1.99 -7.19 8.16
CA ALA A 55 -2.05 -6.19 9.24
C ALA A 55 -0.65 -5.85 9.79
N ASP A 56 0.28 -6.77 9.67
CA ASP A 56 1.68 -6.67 10.07
C ASP A 56 2.60 -6.25 8.91
N TRP A 57 2.06 -5.65 7.83
CA TRP A 57 2.83 -5.24 6.65
C TRP A 57 4.10 -4.44 6.99
N LEU A 58 4.04 -3.62 8.04
CA LEU A 58 5.16 -2.78 8.47
C LEU A 58 6.39 -3.62 8.87
N ALA A 59 6.17 -4.82 9.41
CA ALA A 59 7.20 -5.75 9.86
C ALA A 59 7.69 -6.70 8.74
N LEU A 60 7.03 -6.73 7.59
CA LEU A 60 7.44 -7.59 6.48
C LEU A 60 8.81 -7.16 5.92
N GLY A 61 9.59 -8.14 5.47
CA GLY A 61 10.81 -7.87 4.72
C GLY A 61 10.51 -7.20 3.38
N ASP A 62 11.43 -6.38 2.87
CA ASP A 62 11.25 -5.57 1.67
C ASP A 62 10.84 -6.41 0.45
N ALA A 63 11.45 -7.58 0.27
CA ALA A 63 11.11 -8.48 -0.83
C ALA A 63 9.66 -8.99 -0.75
N THR A 64 9.19 -9.37 0.44
CA THR A 64 7.80 -9.80 0.66
C THR A 64 6.83 -8.64 0.44
N LEU A 65 7.19 -7.44 0.87
CA LEU A 65 6.36 -6.26 0.72
C LEU A 65 6.23 -5.87 -0.77
N LEU A 66 7.31 -5.98 -1.55
CA LEU A 66 7.28 -5.78 -3.00
C LEU A 66 6.49 -6.88 -3.72
N ASP A 67 6.54 -8.12 -3.25
CA ASP A 67 5.79 -9.23 -3.85
C ASP A 67 4.27 -9.03 -3.79
N LEU A 68 3.76 -8.30 -2.79
CA LEU A 68 2.34 -7.91 -2.73
C LEU A 68 1.89 -7.14 -3.98
N MET A 69 2.78 -6.40 -4.64
CA MET A 69 2.45 -5.70 -5.88
C MET A 69 2.30 -6.64 -7.08
N SER A 70 2.90 -7.82 -7.04
CA SER A 70 2.89 -8.83 -8.10
C SER A 70 1.68 -9.77 -8.00
N GLN A 71 1.05 -9.85 -6.84
CA GLN A 71 -0.09 -10.73 -6.62
C GLN A 71 -1.36 -10.14 -7.25
N PRO A 72 -2.06 -10.89 -8.11
CA PRO A 72 -3.37 -10.48 -8.59
C PRO A 72 -4.32 -10.42 -7.40
N ARG A 73 -5.14 -9.37 -7.39
CA ARG A 73 -6.12 -9.04 -6.36
C ARG A 73 -6.98 -10.27 -6.02
N ALA A 74 -6.60 -11.06 -5.03
CA ALA A 74 -7.50 -12.03 -4.44
C ALA A 74 -8.50 -11.21 -3.63
N GLY A 75 -9.64 -10.89 -4.25
CA GLY A 75 -10.83 -10.59 -3.47
C GLY A 75 -11.03 -11.81 -2.57
N ALA A 76 -10.91 -11.61 -1.25
CA ALA A 76 -11.31 -12.64 -0.30
C ALA A 76 -12.76 -13.03 -0.66
N ALA A 77 -12.94 -14.29 -1.07
CA ALA A 77 -14.23 -14.90 -1.25
C ALA A 77 -14.92 -15.11 0.10
#